data_AF-A0A0M0W617-F1
#
_entry.id   AF-A0A0M0W617-F1
#
_cell.length_a   1.000
_cell.length_b   1.000
_cell.length_c   1.000
_cell.angle_alpha   90.00
_cell.angle_beta   90.00
_cell.angle_gamma   90.00
#
_symmetry.space_group_name_H-M   'P 1'
#
loop_
_entity.id
_entity.type
_entity.pdbx_description
1 polymer ?
#
loop_
_entity_poly.entity_id
_entity_poly.type
_entity_poly.pdbx_seq_one_letter_code
_entity_poly.pdbx_strand_id
1 'polypeptide(L)' 'MTKNNGKNQIWNHFDGSEVRIHAYGNKNSAPYKSVNNAHVHKKDPSKNQLNDCGVISTNANETHIGTRNPKDLPMV' A
#
# COMPACT_ATOMS: atom_id res chain seq x y z
N MET A 1 -21.08 8.42 15.25
CA MET A 1 -19.91 7.55 14.93
C MET A 1 -19.78 7.51 13.42
N THR A 2 -18.78 8.16 12.84
CA THR A 2 -18.56 8.11 11.38
C THR A 2 -18.08 6.70 11.02
N LYS A 3 -18.98 5.88 10.49
CA LYS A 3 -18.63 4.63 9.81
C LYS A 3 -17.71 5.00 8.65
N ASN A 4 -16.41 4.78 8.82
CA ASN A 4 -15.45 4.93 7.73
C ASN A 4 -15.91 4.00 6.58
N ASN A 5 -16.21 4.57 5.41
CA ASN A 5 -17.04 3.95 4.38
C ASN A 5 -16.32 2.90 3.52
N GLY A 6 -15.58 1.98 4.13
CA GLY A 6 -15.09 0.79 3.43
C GLY A 6 -14.11 1.03 2.26
N LYS A 7 -13.74 2.28 1.98
CA LYS A 7 -13.03 2.66 0.76
C LYS A 7 -11.56 2.95 1.06
N ASN A 8 -10.69 2.53 0.14
CA ASN A 8 -9.29 2.91 0.13
C ASN A 8 -9.19 4.44 0.20
N GLN A 9 -8.38 4.92 1.14
CA GLN A 9 -8.21 6.34 1.41
C GLN A 9 -6.96 6.86 0.72
N ILE A 10 -7.02 8.07 0.18
CA ILE A 10 -5.91 8.74 -0.52
C ILE A 10 -5.75 10.12 0.12
N TRP A 11 -4.52 10.43 0.56
CA TRP A 11 -4.13 11.75 1.03
C TRP A 11 -3.03 12.29 0.14
N ASN A 12 -3.31 13.44 -0.47
CA ASN A 12 -2.33 14.20 -1.23
C ASN A 12 -1.79 15.32 -0.36
N HIS A 13 -0.49 15.52 -0.39
CA HIS A 13 0.21 16.56 0.34
C HIS A 13 0.54 17.72 -0.60
N PHE A 14 0.77 18.90 -0.01
CA PHE A 14 1.05 20.12 -0.78
C PHE A 14 2.31 20.02 -1.64
N ASP A 15 3.31 19.24 -1.20
CA ASP A 15 4.53 18.97 -1.94
C ASP A 15 4.32 18.04 -3.15
N GLY A 16 3.12 17.48 -3.33
CA GLY A 16 2.77 16.52 -4.38
C GLY A 16 2.91 15.06 -3.97
N SER A 17 3.40 14.77 -2.75
CA SER A 17 3.49 13.40 -2.24
C SER A 17 2.12 12.81 -1.89
N GLU A 18 2.01 11.48 -2.01
CA GLU A 18 0.74 10.76 -1.85
C GLU A 18 0.89 9.64 -0.82
N VAL A 19 -0.09 9.50 0.06
CA VAL A 19 -0.27 8.31 0.91
C VAL A 19 -1.60 7.66 0.55
N ARG A 20 -1.59 6.34 0.31
CA ARG A 20 -2.80 5.55 0.05
C ARG A 20 -2.93 4.42 1.06
N ILE A 21 -4.08 4.30 1.71
CA ILE A 21 -4.38 3.17 2.58
C ILE A 21 -5.41 2.29 1.90
N HIS A 22 -5.01 1.05 1.64
CA HIS A 22 -5.89 -0.01 1.17
C HIS A 22 -6.37 -0.81 2.39
N ALA A 23 -7.41 -0.33 3.08
CA ALA A 23 -7.85 -0.89 4.36
C ALA A 23 -8.41 -2.33 4.27
N TYR A 24 -8.81 -2.76 3.08
CA TYR A 24 -9.33 -4.11 2.80
C TYR A 24 -8.46 -4.86 1.79
N GLY A 25 -7.23 -4.37 1.59
CA GLY A 25 -6.31 -4.88 0.59
C GLY A 25 -6.71 -4.56 -0.84
N ASN A 26 -6.21 -5.37 -1.78
CA ASN A 26 -6.42 -5.14 -3.20
C ASN A 26 -7.90 -5.28 -3.57
N LYS A 27 -8.38 -4.40 -4.46
CA LYS A 27 -9.78 -4.40 -4.93
C LYS A 27 -10.16 -5.70 -5.62
N ASN A 28 -9.22 -6.27 -6.38
CA ASN A 28 -9.36 -7.57 -7.02
C ASN A 28 -8.40 -8.54 -6.33
N SER A 29 -8.89 -9.70 -5.93
CA SER A 29 -8.04 -10.74 -5.34
C SER A 29 -6.90 -11.12 -6.29
N ALA A 30 -5.71 -11.20 -5.75
CA ALA A 30 -4.50 -11.63 -6.43
C ALA A 30 -3.95 -12.94 -5.81
N PRO A 31 -3.03 -13.64 -6.50
CA PRO A 31 -2.54 -14.96 -6.05
C PRO A 31 -1.75 -14.95 -4.72
N TYR A 32 -1.32 -13.78 -4.24
CA TYR A 32 -0.56 -13.65 -2.99
C TYR A 32 -1.41 -13.06 -1.86
N LYS A 33 -1.37 -13.66 -0.67
CA LYS A 33 -2.12 -13.15 0.50
C LYS A 33 -1.71 -11.74 0.92
N SER A 34 -0.44 -11.35 0.72
CA SER A 34 0.08 -10.03 1.12
C SER A 34 -0.70 -8.90 0.48
N VAL A 35 -0.93 -8.98 -0.83
CA VAL A 35 -1.60 -7.91 -1.58
C VAL A 35 -3.10 -7.88 -1.30
N ASN A 36 -3.69 -9.01 -0.89
CA ASN A 36 -5.10 -9.09 -0.49
C ASN A 36 -5.34 -8.60 0.94
N ASN A 37 -4.29 -8.40 1.74
CA ASN A 37 -4.37 -7.85 3.09
C ASN A 37 -4.32 -6.32 3.07
N ALA A 38 -4.74 -5.70 4.17
CA ALA A 38 -4.64 -4.27 4.34
C ALA A 38 -3.18 -3.79 4.21
N HIS A 39 -2.95 -2.71 3.46
CA HIS A 39 -1.61 -2.17 3.22
C HIS A 39 -1.61 -0.67 2.95
N VAL A 40 -0.44 -0.05 3.09
CA VAL A 40 -0.21 1.36 2.80
C VAL A 40 0.77 1.51 1.66
N HIS A 41 0.53 2.48 0.78
CA HIS A 41 1.48 2.96 -0.21
C HIS A 41 1.87 4.39 0.11
N LYS A 42 3.13 4.73 -0.21
CA LYS A 42 3.60 6.11 -0.23
C LYS A 42 4.26 6.41 -1.57
N LYS A 43 4.03 7.60 -2.11
CA LYS A 43 4.73 8.09 -3.30
C LYS A 43 5.33 9.46 -3.07
N ASP A 44 6.43 9.73 -3.76
CA ASP A 44 6.99 11.07 -3.89
C ASP A 44 6.19 11.93 -4.91
N PRO A 45 6.51 13.23 -5.02
CA PRO A 45 5.84 14.12 -5.99
C PRO A 45 6.02 13.73 -7.45
N SER A 46 7.07 12.96 -7.76
CA SER A 46 7.34 12.40 -9.09
C SER A 46 6.62 11.07 -9.33
N LYS A 47 5.74 10.65 -8.41
CA LYS A 47 4.94 9.41 -8.44
C LYS A 47 5.76 8.13 -8.25
N ASN A 48 7.00 8.23 -7.79
CA ASN A 48 7.81 7.07 -7.44
C ASN A 48 7.28 6.43 -6.15
N GLN A 49 7.17 5.10 -6.11
CA GLN A 49 6.79 4.38 -4.89
C GLN A 49 7.94 4.39 -3.90
N LEU A 50 7.63 4.66 -2.64
CA LEU A 50 8.60 4.70 -1.55
C LEU A 50 8.41 3.50 -0.61
N ASN A 51 9.52 2.96 -0.12
CA ASN A 51 9.51 1.95 0.94
C ASN A 51 9.36 2.57 2.34
N ASP A 52 9.38 1.74 3.38
CA ASP A 52 9.28 2.15 4.80
C ASP A 52 10.33 3.20 5.19
N CYS A 53 11.51 3.19 4.55
CA CYS A 53 12.59 4.15 4.78
C CYS A 53 12.47 5.43 3.95
N GLY A 54 11.44 5.55 3.10
CA GLY A 54 11.26 6.68 2.19
C GLY A 54 12.16 6.62 0.95
N VAL A 55 12.74 5.46 0.63
CA VAL A 55 13.60 5.25 -0.54
C VAL A 55 12.77 4.74 -1.72
N ILE A 56 13.06 5.23 -2.93
CA ILE A 56 12.42 4.75 -4.15
C ILE A 56 12.72 3.27 -4.35
N SER A 57 11.68 2.47 -4.58
CA SER A 57 11.82 1.06 -4.91
C SER A 57 10.76 0.64 -5.93
N THR A 58 11.14 -0.22 -6.87
CA THR A 58 10.20 -0.91 -7.76
C THR A 58 9.76 -2.26 -7.18
N ASN A 59 10.37 -2.68 -6.07
CA ASN A 59 10.02 -3.90 -5.37
C ASN A 59 8.71 -3.67 -4.61
N ALA A 60 7.63 -4.30 -5.07
CA ALA A 60 6.33 -4.27 -4.39
C ALA A 60 6.44 -4.69 -2.91
N ASN A 61 7.41 -5.54 -2.58
CA ASN A 61 7.60 -6.06 -1.22
C ASN A 61 8.13 -5.02 -0.25
N GLU A 62 8.85 -4.03 -0.76
CA GLU A 62 9.42 -2.94 0.04
C GLU A 62 8.46 -1.76 0.12
N THR A 63 7.59 -1.60 -0.87
CA THR A 63 6.69 -0.44 -1.02
C THR A 63 5.28 -0.66 -0.46
N HIS A 64 4.94 -1.90 -0.08
CA HIS A 64 3.72 -2.24 0.65
C HIS A 64 3.94 -2.15 2.15
N ILE A 65 4.00 -0.92 2.64
CA ILE A 65 4.28 -0.59 4.04
C ILE A 65 3.22 -1.23 4.94
N GLY A 66 3.68 -2.02 5.92
CA GLY A 66 2.83 -2.75 6.87
C GLY A 66 2.39 -4.16 6.45
N THR A 67 2.91 -4.72 5.36
CA THR A 67 2.66 -6.13 4.97
C THR A 67 3.88 -7.03 5.10
N ARG A 68 3.66 -8.32 5.40
CA ARG A 68 4.73 -9.33 5.40
C ARG A 68 5.20 -9.62 3.99
N ASN A 69 6.48 -9.97 3.85
CA ASN A 69 7.13 -10.31 2.59
C ASN A 69 6.35 -11.45 1.88
N PRO A 70 6.14 -11.43 0.55
CA PRO A 70 5.34 -12.47 -0.11
C PRO A 70 5.85 -13.90 0.08
N LYS A 71 7.17 -14.08 0.26
CA LYS A 71 7.77 -15.37 0.59
C LYS A 71 7.34 -15.93 1.96
N ASP A 72 6.90 -15.06 2.86
CA ASP A 72 6.47 -15.40 4.22
C ASP A 72 4.97 -15.71 4.29
N LEU A 73 4.27 -15.76 3.14
CA LEU A 73 2.82 -15.96 3.08
C LEU A 73 2.42 -17.11 2.14
N PRO A 74 1.40 -17.91 2.51
CA PRO A 74 0.85 -18.93 1.63
C PRO A 74 0.16 -18.31 0.40
N MET A 75 0.24 -18.98 -0.76
CA MET A 75 -0.60 -18.67 -1.93
C MET A 75 -2.09 -18.92 -1.60
N VAL A 76 -2.99 -18.21 -2.29
CA VAL A 76 -4.45 -18.45 -2.25
C VAL A 76 -4.85 -19.27 -3.47
#